data_AF-A0A6A2Z572-F1
#
_entry.id   AF-A0A6A2Z572-F1
#
_cell.length_a   1.000
_cell.length_b   1.000
_cell.length_c   1.000
_cell.angle_alpha   90.00
_cell.angle_beta   90.00
_cell.angle_gamma   90.00
#
_symmetry.space_group_name_H-M   'P 1'
#
loop_
_entity.id
_entity.type
_entity.pdbx_description
1 polymer ?
#
loop_
_entity_poly.entity_id
_entity_poly.type
_entity_poly.pdbx_seq_one_letter_code
_entity_poly.pdbx_strand_id
1 'polypeptide(L)'
;MQEVEDAQKIRRSVINCFEKAVLPGLTEEERRINLHFVIVGGGPTGVEFAAELHDFVNEDLVNLYPSVKDLVKITVIQSGDHILNMFDERISCFAEQKFSRDGIDVQTGCRVISLSDKEITTKIKSTGEVCSVSIGLVVWSTGVETQHVVKDYGANRADGSLTIRFTFQANRPVLATDEWLRVKGSEDVYALGDCATIDQRKVMEGISAIFKAADKDNSGFLTIQEFEDVIDNILERYPQVKHYLRSKHLRDVTDLLKDPEGNHRDEVDIEGFKIFTLLCSLSIQW
;
A
#
# COMPACT_ATOMS: atom_id res chain seq x y z
N MET A 1 15.22 -1.16 3.56
CA MET A 1 15.18 -0.65 4.96
C MET A 1 13.94 -1.23 5.60
N GLN A 2 14.09 -2.32 6.36
CA GLN A 2 12.93 -3.03 6.92
C GLN A 2 13.11 -3.31 8.41
N GLU A 3 14.32 -3.72 8.81
CA GLU A 3 14.64 -4.05 10.21
C GLU A 3 15.52 -2.99 10.87
N VAL A 4 15.61 -3.01 12.20
CA VAL A 4 16.43 -2.06 12.98
C VAL A 4 17.91 -2.19 12.63
N GLU A 5 18.39 -3.41 12.36
CA GLU A 5 19.77 -3.64 11.94
C GLU A 5 20.07 -2.97 10.59
N ASP A 6 19.09 -2.87 9.69
CA ASP A 6 19.25 -2.17 8.41
C ASP A 6 19.45 -0.69 8.64
N ALA A 7 18.65 -0.06 9.53
CA ALA A 7 18.81 1.36 9.86
C ALA A 7 20.20 1.66 10.42
N GLN A 8 20.72 0.80 11.32
CA GLN A 8 22.07 0.94 11.85
C GLN A 8 23.17 0.73 10.78
N LYS A 9 22.96 -0.20 9.84
CA LYS A 9 23.89 -0.39 8.70
C LYS A 9 23.88 0.83 7.78
N ILE A 10 22.69 1.33 7.43
CA ILE A 10 22.54 2.51 6.56
C ILE A 10 23.23 3.72 7.17
N ARG A 11 22.97 4.02 8.45
CA ARG A 11 23.63 5.12 9.16
C ARG A 11 25.17 5.01 9.11
N ARG A 12 25.70 3.82 9.37
CA ARG A 12 27.15 3.56 9.25
C ARG A 12 27.65 3.75 7.82
N SER A 13 26.91 3.27 6.82
CA SER A 13 27.28 3.44 5.41
C SER A 13 27.31 4.92 5.00
N VAL A 14 26.34 5.71 5.45
CA VAL A 14 26.34 7.17 5.22
C VAL A 14 27.59 7.80 5.82
N ILE A 15 27.89 7.54 7.09
CA ILE A 15 29.10 8.08 7.75
C ILE A 15 30.37 7.62 7.02
N ASN A 16 30.46 6.35 6.63
CA ASN A 16 31.59 5.81 5.88
C ASN A 16 31.77 6.50 4.51
N CYS A 17 30.70 6.93 3.85
CA CYS A 17 30.79 7.70 2.60
C CYS A 17 31.46 9.06 2.84
N PHE A 18 31.10 9.75 3.93
CA PHE A 18 31.74 11.00 4.32
C PHE A 18 33.20 10.81 4.72
N GLU A 19 33.51 9.80 5.55
CA GLU A 19 34.88 9.47 5.94
C GLU A 19 35.76 9.16 4.73
N LYS A 20 35.25 8.40 3.76
CA LYS A 20 35.96 8.14 2.49
C LYS A 20 36.17 9.42 1.71
N ALA A 21 35.16 10.28 1.57
CA ALA A 21 35.24 11.50 0.77
C ALA A 21 36.28 12.51 1.28
N VAL A 22 36.64 12.47 2.57
CA VAL A 22 37.68 13.35 3.14
C VAL A 22 39.10 12.79 3.03
N LEU A 23 39.28 11.53 2.62
CA LEU A 23 40.60 10.93 2.48
C LEU A 23 41.46 11.66 1.42
N PRO A 24 42.77 11.79 1.66
CA PRO A 24 43.68 12.34 0.67
C PRO A 24 43.79 11.41 -0.55
N GLY A 25 43.99 12.00 -1.74
CA GLY A 25 44.20 11.26 -2.98
C GLY A 25 42.96 11.04 -3.85
N LEU A 26 41.76 11.39 -3.37
CA LEU A 26 40.53 11.38 -4.16
C LEU A 26 40.37 12.67 -4.96
N THR A 27 40.03 12.52 -6.25
CA THR A 27 39.56 13.61 -7.11
C THR A 27 38.22 14.15 -6.62
N GLU A 28 37.88 15.38 -7.00
CA GLU A 28 36.59 15.99 -6.64
C GLU A 28 35.40 15.16 -7.17
N GLU A 29 35.56 14.57 -8.35
CA GLU A 29 34.52 13.73 -8.96
C GLU A 29 34.27 12.46 -8.15
N GLU A 30 35.33 11.77 -7.69
CA GLU A 30 35.19 10.60 -6.82
C GLU A 30 34.54 10.95 -5.48
N ARG A 31 34.79 12.16 -4.96
CA ARG A 31 34.12 12.65 -3.75
C ARG A 31 32.62 12.86 -3.99
N ARG A 32 32.24 13.47 -5.11
CA ARG A 32 30.82 13.63 -5.51
C ARG A 32 30.13 12.28 -5.64
N ILE A 33 30.79 11.31 -6.26
CA ILE A 33 30.25 9.95 -6.39
C ILE A 33 29.99 9.34 -5.01
N ASN A 34 30.99 9.37 -4.11
CA ASN A 34 30.84 8.83 -2.76
C ASN A 34 29.71 9.51 -1.96
N LEU A 35 29.45 10.79 -2.21
CA LEU A 35 28.44 11.61 -1.52
C LEU A 35 27.13 11.75 -2.29
N HIS A 36 26.92 10.91 -3.30
CA HIS A 36 25.63 10.82 -3.99
C HIS A 36 24.79 9.68 -3.40
N PHE A 37 23.74 10.07 -2.70
CA PHE A 37 22.78 9.19 -2.04
C PHE A 37 21.52 9.06 -2.89
N VAL A 38 21.14 7.83 -3.24
CA VAL A 38 19.96 7.57 -4.07
C VAL A 38 18.95 6.75 -3.29
N ILE A 39 17.73 7.27 -3.17
CA ILE A 39 16.59 6.60 -2.56
C ILE A 39 15.70 6.09 -3.70
N VAL A 40 15.53 4.79 -3.78
CA VAL A 40 14.63 4.17 -4.77
C VAL A 40 13.28 3.95 -4.13
N GLY A 41 12.31 4.77 -4.51
CA GLY A 41 10.93 4.73 -4.03
C GLY A 41 10.43 6.05 -3.49
N GLY A 42 9.44 6.64 -4.16
CA GLY A 42 8.72 7.83 -3.68
C GLY A 42 7.51 7.51 -2.80
N GLY A 43 7.48 6.37 -2.11
CA GLY A 43 6.45 6.07 -1.10
C GLY A 43 6.74 6.76 0.24
N PRO A 44 5.85 6.65 1.24
CA PRO A 44 6.02 7.29 2.55
C PRO A 44 7.40 7.02 3.17
N THR A 45 7.80 5.74 3.24
CA THR A 45 9.10 5.33 3.79
C THR A 45 10.30 5.96 3.07
N GLY A 46 10.25 6.05 1.73
CA GLY A 46 11.36 6.61 0.96
C GLY A 46 11.44 8.14 1.09
N VAL A 47 10.30 8.81 1.12
CA VAL A 47 10.19 10.26 1.31
C VAL A 47 10.65 10.64 2.73
N GLU A 48 10.16 9.97 3.76
CA GLU A 48 10.60 10.19 5.15
C GLU A 48 12.11 9.97 5.29
N PHE A 49 12.64 8.87 4.76
CA PHE A 49 14.07 8.61 4.82
C PHE A 49 14.90 9.67 4.10
N ALA A 50 14.46 10.17 2.94
CA ALA A 50 15.17 11.23 2.23
C ALA A 50 15.19 12.56 3.01
N ALA A 51 14.09 12.91 3.66
CA ALA A 51 14.01 14.09 4.52
C ALA A 51 14.93 13.95 5.74
N GLU A 52 14.86 12.83 6.45
CA GLU A 52 15.73 12.56 7.62
C GLU A 52 17.21 12.51 7.22
N LEU A 53 17.54 11.98 6.05
CA LEU A 53 18.91 11.99 5.55
C LEU A 53 19.39 13.41 5.25
N HIS A 54 18.54 14.26 4.65
CA HIS A 54 18.86 15.66 4.42
C HIS A 54 19.14 16.39 5.73
N ASP A 55 18.30 16.19 6.74
CA ASP A 55 18.45 16.84 8.04
C ASP A 55 19.71 16.32 8.75
N PHE A 56 19.94 15.00 8.77
CA PHE A 56 21.16 14.40 9.31
C PHE A 56 22.43 14.92 8.63
N VAL A 57 22.40 15.08 7.30
CA VAL A 57 23.53 15.66 6.57
C VAL A 57 23.77 17.10 7.02
N ASN A 58 22.74 17.96 6.96
CA ASN A 58 22.88 19.40 7.14
C ASN A 58 23.09 19.83 8.60
N GLU A 59 22.57 19.07 9.56
CA GLU A 59 22.66 19.41 10.98
C GLU A 59 23.86 18.74 11.67
N ASP A 60 24.16 17.48 11.35
CA ASP A 60 25.22 16.72 12.04
C ASP A 60 26.49 16.59 11.18
N LEU A 61 26.37 16.05 9.98
CA LEU A 61 27.56 15.68 9.19
C LEU A 61 28.31 16.88 8.63
N VAL A 62 27.64 17.99 8.34
CA VAL A 62 28.29 19.24 7.94
C VAL A 62 29.22 19.78 9.04
N ASN A 63 28.89 19.57 10.31
CA ASN A 63 29.74 19.98 11.43
C ASN A 63 30.99 19.10 11.56
N LEU A 64 30.88 17.80 11.24
CA LEU A 64 31.99 16.85 11.32
C LEU A 64 32.89 16.88 10.08
N TYR A 65 32.32 17.11 8.90
CA TYR A 65 32.99 17.04 7.60
C TYR A 65 32.73 18.29 6.73
N PRO A 66 33.08 19.50 7.22
CA PRO A 66 32.73 20.76 6.56
C PRO A 66 33.36 20.95 5.17
N SER A 67 34.46 20.22 4.88
CA SER A 67 35.20 20.34 3.61
C SER A 67 34.49 19.70 2.41
N VAL A 68 33.49 18.86 2.63
CA VAL A 68 32.78 18.12 1.57
C VAL A 68 31.28 18.36 1.54
N LYS A 69 30.77 19.29 2.39
CA LYS A 69 29.35 19.59 2.52
C LYS A 69 28.66 19.92 1.18
N ASP A 70 29.33 20.71 0.34
CA ASP A 70 28.75 21.23 -0.92
C ASP A 70 28.80 20.19 -2.05
N LEU A 71 29.36 19.00 -1.78
CA LEU A 71 29.45 17.88 -2.73
C LEU A 71 28.32 16.85 -2.54
N VAL A 72 27.53 16.98 -1.48
CA VAL A 72 26.46 16.02 -1.16
C VAL A 72 25.31 16.20 -2.13
N LYS A 73 24.84 15.07 -2.69
CA LYS A 73 23.65 15.02 -3.52
C LYS A 73 22.71 13.94 -3.00
N ILE A 74 21.43 14.28 -2.83
CA ILE A 74 20.37 13.34 -2.48
C ILE A 74 19.37 13.29 -3.64
N THR A 75 19.10 12.10 -4.16
CA THR A 75 18.16 11.88 -5.26
C THR A 75 17.09 10.85 -4.86
N VAL A 76 15.82 11.17 -5.06
CA VAL A 76 14.69 10.25 -4.91
C VAL A 76 14.19 9.84 -6.29
N ILE A 77 14.25 8.54 -6.59
CA ILE A 77 13.77 7.99 -7.87
C ILE A 77 12.41 7.35 -7.65
N GLN A 78 11.43 7.77 -8.44
CA GLN A 78 10.05 7.31 -8.35
C GLN A 78 9.50 6.97 -9.73
N SER A 79 8.90 5.77 -9.83
CA SER A 79 8.39 5.30 -11.12
C SER A 79 7.05 5.92 -11.50
N GLY A 80 6.23 6.33 -10.54
CA GLY A 80 4.99 7.07 -10.79
C GLY A 80 5.25 8.53 -11.12
N ASP A 81 4.20 9.25 -11.49
CA ASP A 81 4.30 10.65 -11.91
C ASP A 81 4.54 11.60 -10.73
N HIS A 82 4.17 11.18 -9.53
CA HIS A 82 4.42 11.86 -8.26
C HIS A 82 5.07 10.96 -7.21
N ILE A 83 5.62 11.59 -6.17
CA ILE A 83 5.86 10.94 -4.87
C ILE A 83 4.57 10.92 -4.04
N LEU A 84 4.49 10.06 -3.03
CA LEU A 84 3.33 9.95 -2.14
C LEU A 84 2.00 9.68 -2.86
N ASN A 85 2.01 8.88 -3.93
CA ASN A 85 0.84 8.59 -4.79
C ASN A 85 -0.41 8.01 -4.08
N MET A 86 -0.29 7.63 -2.81
CA MET A 86 -1.42 7.18 -1.99
C MET A 86 -2.20 8.36 -1.37
N PHE A 87 -1.67 9.58 -1.48
CA PHE A 87 -2.25 10.80 -0.94
C PHE A 87 -2.81 11.68 -2.07
N ASP A 88 -3.58 12.69 -1.68
CA ASP A 88 -4.08 13.73 -2.59
C ASP A 88 -2.91 14.45 -3.28
N GLU A 89 -3.07 14.75 -4.57
CA GLU A 89 -2.06 15.38 -5.42
C GLU A 89 -1.48 16.68 -4.82
N ARG A 90 -2.27 17.43 -4.05
CA ARG A 90 -1.80 18.64 -3.35
C ARG A 90 -0.70 18.33 -2.34
N ILE A 91 -0.79 17.19 -1.66
CA ILE A 91 0.23 16.74 -0.69
C ILE A 91 1.50 16.35 -1.42
N SER A 92 1.37 15.58 -2.51
CA SER A 92 2.50 15.21 -3.37
C SER A 92 3.22 16.43 -3.92
N CYS A 93 2.49 17.38 -4.50
CA CYS A 93 3.06 18.62 -5.05
C CYS A 93 3.75 19.47 -3.98
N PHE A 94 3.15 19.58 -2.79
CA PHE A 94 3.78 20.26 -1.66
C PHE A 94 5.11 19.60 -1.25
N ALA A 95 5.14 18.27 -1.16
CA ALA A 95 6.34 17.52 -0.81
C ALA A 95 7.45 17.69 -1.86
N GLU A 96 7.12 17.62 -3.15
CA GLU A 96 8.05 17.83 -4.26
C GLU A 96 8.64 19.26 -4.24
N GLN A 97 7.80 20.27 -3.98
CA GLN A 97 8.26 21.65 -3.84
C GLN A 97 9.15 21.84 -2.61
N LYS A 98 8.87 21.16 -1.49
CA LYS A 98 9.73 21.19 -0.30
C LYS A 98 11.08 20.57 -0.62
N PHE A 99 11.10 19.39 -1.22
CA PHE A 99 12.34 18.69 -1.60
C PHE A 99 13.18 19.51 -2.57
N SER A 100 12.54 20.16 -3.55
CA SER A 100 13.24 21.08 -4.46
C SER A 100 13.91 22.25 -3.73
N ARG A 101 13.25 22.84 -2.73
CA ARG A 101 13.84 23.92 -1.90
C ARG A 101 15.01 23.43 -1.03
N ASP A 102 14.94 22.19 -0.59
CA ASP A 102 15.95 21.54 0.24
C ASP A 102 17.13 20.99 -0.59
N GLY A 103 17.07 21.10 -1.92
CA GLY A 103 18.11 20.59 -2.82
C GLY A 103 18.07 19.06 -3.01
N ILE A 104 16.97 18.41 -2.63
CA ILE A 104 16.71 16.99 -2.90
C ILE A 104 16.17 16.86 -4.33
N ASP A 105 16.89 16.12 -5.17
CA ASP A 105 16.53 15.87 -6.58
C ASP A 105 15.45 14.79 -6.66
N VAL A 106 14.25 15.13 -7.15
CA VAL A 106 13.14 14.18 -7.28
C VAL A 106 12.93 13.82 -8.75
N GLN A 107 13.21 12.57 -9.09
CA GLN A 107 13.09 12.03 -10.43
C GLN A 107 11.85 11.14 -10.53
N THR A 108 10.71 11.74 -10.89
CA THR A 108 9.45 11.04 -11.16
C THR A 108 9.39 10.50 -12.60
N GLY A 109 8.49 9.56 -12.86
CA GLY A 109 8.39 8.89 -14.17
C GLY A 109 9.62 8.04 -14.53
N CYS A 110 10.52 7.80 -13.58
CA CYS A 110 11.79 7.11 -13.79
C CYS A 110 11.75 5.73 -13.13
N ARG A 111 11.98 4.67 -13.92
CA ARG A 111 12.03 3.30 -13.42
C ARG A 111 13.48 2.82 -13.36
N VAL A 112 13.93 2.38 -12.20
CA VAL A 112 15.22 1.67 -12.07
C VAL A 112 15.14 0.34 -12.83
N ILE A 113 16.13 0.09 -13.69
CA ILE A 113 16.22 -1.13 -14.50
C ILE A 113 17.45 -1.99 -14.17
N SER A 114 18.49 -1.39 -13.59
CA SER A 114 19.70 -2.09 -13.17
C SER A 114 20.39 -1.34 -12.03
N LEU A 115 21.06 -2.10 -11.16
CA LEU A 115 21.91 -1.59 -10.09
C LEU A 115 23.21 -2.39 -10.11
N SER A 116 24.34 -1.67 -10.11
CA SER A 116 25.69 -2.21 -9.96
C SER A 116 26.35 -1.61 -8.72
N ASP A 117 27.57 -2.05 -8.39
CA ASP A 117 28.30 -1.57 -7.21
C ASP A 117 28.55 -0.06 -7.19
N LYS A 118 28.56 0.60 -8.36
CA LYS A 118 28.89 2.03 -8.48
C LYS A 118 27.88 2.85 -9.25
N GLU A 119 26.94 2.22 -9.95
CA GLU A 119 26.01 2.92 -10.84
C GLU A 119 24.60 2.36 -10.73
N ILE A 120 23.63 3.26 -10.78
CA ILE A 120 22.21 2.94 -10.94
C ILE A 120 21.76 3.37 -12.32
N THR A 121 21.04 2.49 -13.02
CA THR A 121 20.49 2.76 -14.34
C THR A 121 18.97 2.89 -14.26
N THR A 122 18.46 3.97 -14.81
CA THR A 122 17.03 4.29 -14.87
C THR A 122 16.57 4.38 -16.31
N LYS A 123 15.27 4.14 -16.51
CA LYS A 123 14.57 4.36 -17.78
C LYS A 123 13.44 5.35 -17.55
N ILE A 124 13.44 6.44 -18.31
CA ILE A 124 12.37 7.44 -18.31
C ILE A 124 11.17 6.86 -19.04
N LYS A 125 10.00 6.85 -18.40
CA LYS A 125 8.79 6.24 -18.97
C LYS A 125 8.25 6.96 -20.20
N SER A 126 8.31 8.29 -20.21
CA SER A 126 7.75 9.11 -21.29
C SER A 126 8.56 9.04 -22.58
N THR A 127 9.89 9.03 -22.49
CA THR A 127 10.79 9.04 -23.65
C THR A 127 11.37 7.67 -23.97
N GLY A 128 11.40 6.75 -22.99
CA GLY A 128 12.11 5.48 -23.08
C GLY A 128 13.63 5.60 -22.96
N GLU A 129 14.15 6.81 -22.74
CA GLU A 129 15.57 7.10 -22.58
C GLU A 129 16.15 6.39 -21.35
N VAL A 130 17.39 5.93 -21.46
CA VAL A 130 18.11 5.22 -20.41
C VAL A 130 19.26 6.09 -19.91
N CYS A 131 19.27 6.36 -18.60
CA CYS A 131 20.28 7.18 -17.94
C CYS A 131 20.96 6.37 -16.84
N SER A 132 22.28 6.45 -16.74
CA SER A 132 23.05 5.87 -15.63
C SER A 132 23.67 6.99 -14.80
N VAL A 133 23.66 6.82 -13.48
CA VAL A 133 24.27 7.76 -12.55
C VAL A 133 25.14 7.00 -11.56
N SER A 134 26.35 7.50 -11.34
CA SER A 134 27.25 6.96 -10.32
C SER A 134 26.80 7.35 -8.91
N ILE A 135 26.96 6.43 -7.96
CA ILE A 135 26.36 6.51 -6.63
C ILE A 135 27.34 6.07 -5.55
N GLY A 136 27.18 6.62 -4.35
CA GLY A 136 27.90 6.19 -3.15
C GLY A 136 27.08 5.23 -2.30
N LEU A 137 25.78 5.46 -2.21
CA LEU A 137 24.84 4.62 -1.48
C LEU A 137 23.47 4.63 -2.14
N VAL A 138 22.88 3.45 -2.27
CA VAL A 138 21.46 3.28 -2.62
C VAL A 138 20.69 2.75 -1.43
N VAL A 139 19.54 3.37 -1.16
CA VAL A 139 18.56 2.90 -0.20
C VAL A 139 17.31 2.48 -0.97
N TRP A 140 17.01 1.19 -0.95
CA TRP A 140 15.83 0.63 -1.60
C TRP A 140 14.67 0.54 -0.60
N SER A 141 13.57 1.25 -0.90
CA SER A 141 12.39 1.38 -0.05
C SER A 141 11.09 0.93 -0.73
N THR A 142 11.16 0.25 -1.88
CA THR A 142 9.99 -0.24 -2.62
C THR A 142 9.93 -1.75 -2.71
N GLY A 143 8.70 -2.27 -2.90
CA GLY A 143 8.46 -3.67 -3.24
C GLY A 143 8.68 -4.59 -2.05
N VAL A 144 7.65 -4.75 -1.23
CA VAL A 144 7.64 -5.76 -0.17
C VAL A 144 7.21 -7.08 -0.78
N GLU A 145 8.09 -8.08 -0.69
CA GLU A 145 7.83 -9.42 -1.19
C GLU A 145 7.32 -10.35 -0.07
N THR A 146 6.51 -11.33 -0.46
CA THR A 146 6.04 -12.39 0.42
C THR A 146 7.20 -13.25 0.89
N GLN A 147 7.29 -13.46 2.21
CA GLN A 147 8.31 -14.30 2.82
C GLN A 147 8.29 -15.74 2.29
N HIS A 148 9.47 -16.36 2.23
CA HIS A 148 9.64 -17.73 1.76
C HIS A 148 8.78 -18.74 2.53
N VAL A 149 8.73 -18.64 3.86
CA VAL A 149 7.90 -19.52 4.68
C VAL A 149 6.44 -19.52 4.23
N VAL A 150 5.88 -18.35 3.88
CA VAL A 150 4.50 -18.24 3.42
C VAL A 150 4.34 -18.90 2.04
N LYS A 151 5.30 -18.70 1.13
CA LYS A 151 5.32 -19.36 -0.18
C LYS A 151 5.42 -20.89 -0.05
N ASP A 152 6.26 -21.37 0.86
CA ASP A 152 6.50 -22.80 1.11
C ASP A 152 5.27 -23.48 1.73
N TYR A 153 4.59 -22.80 2.66
CA TYR A 153 3.32 -23.29 3.21
C TYR A 153 2.23 -23.44 2.13
N GLY A 154 2.32 -22.67 1.05
CA GLY A 154 1.40 -22.71 -0.07
C GLY A 154 1.73 -23.67 -1.20
N ALA A 155 2.99 -24.02 -1.33
CA ALA A 155 3.44 -25.01 -2.30
C ALA A 155 3.00 -26.39 -1.80
N ASN A 156 1.90 -26.89 -2.37
CA ASN A 156 1.38 -28.26 -2.30
C ASN A 156 2.10 -29.19 -1.30
N ARG A 157 1.50 -29.44 -0.14
CA ARG A 157 1.87 -30.65 0.62
C ARG A 157 1.59 -31.87 -0.27
N ALA A 158 2.57 -32.76 -0.38
CA ALA A 158 2.55 -33.92 -1.26
C ALA A 158 1.41 -34.93 -0.95
N ASP A 159 0.71 -34.74 0.16
CA ASP A 159 -0.41 -35.57 0.61
C ASP A 159 -1.79 -35.07 0.13
N GLY A 160 -1.86 -33.91 -0.54
CA GLY A 160 -3.11 -33.32 -1.03
C GLY A 160 -4.09 -32.87 0.07
N SER A 161 -3.67 -32.85 1.34
CA SER A 161 -4.59 -32.65 2.48
C SER A 161 -4.86 -31.18 2.82
N LEU A 162 -4.08 -30.23 2.27
CA LEU A 162 -4.24 -28.81 2.59
C LEU A 162 -3.94 -27.93 1.36
N THR A 163 -4.98 -27.56 0.60
CA THR A 163 -4.87 -26.49 -0.40
C THR A 163 -5.08 -25.15 0.30
N ILE A 164 -4.04 -24.63 0.95
CA ILE A 164 -4.03 -23.24 1.42
C ILE A 164 -4.22 -22.34 0.19
N ARG A 165 -5.28 -21.53 0.16
CA ARG A 165 -5.56 -20.66 -0.98
C ARG A 165 -4.69 -19.42 -0.93
N PHE A 166 -3.92 -19.22 -2.00
CA PHE A 166 -3.25 -17.95 -2.28
C PHE A 166 -4.16 -17.09 -3.13
N THR A 167 -4.06 -15.79 -2.89
CA THR A 167 -4.57 -14.78 -3.80
C THR A 167 -3.44 -13.79 -4.11
N PHE A 168 -3.67 -12.91 -5.07
CA PHE A 168 -2.69 -11.91 -5.48
C PHE A 168 -3.15 -10.53 -5.02
N GLN A 169 -2.32 -9.87 -4.24
CA GLN A 169 -2.45 -8.46 -3.91
C GLN A 169 -1.28 -7.74 -4.58
N ALA A 170 -1.52 -6.73 -5.43
CA ALA A 170 -0.44 -6.00 -6.11
C ALA A 170 0.63 -6.90 -6.78
N ASN A 171 0.20 -7.99 -7.43
CA ASN A 171 1.04 -9.01 -8.07
C ASN A 171 1.96 -9.83 -7.14
N ARG A 172 1.80 -9.75 -5.81
CA ARG A 172 2.46 -10.67 -4.86
C ARG A 172 1.50 -11.74 -4.33
N PRO A 173 1.96 -12.98 -4.14
CA PRO A 173 1.13 -14.04 -3.56
C PRO A 173 0.95 -13.79 -2.06
N VAL A 174 -0.27 -13.73 -1.56
CA VAL A 174 -0.59 -13.58 -0.13
C VAL A 174 -1.59 -14.63 0.30
N LEU A 175 -1.62 -14.94 1.60
CA LEU A 175 -2.59 -15.87 2.16
C LEU A 175 -3.99 -15.26 2.08
N ALA A 176 -4.93 -15.98 1.45
CA ALA A 176 -6.33 -15.56 1.45
C ALA A 176 -6.98 -15.96 2.78
N THR A 177 -7.52 -14.99 3.49
CA THR A 177 -8.29 -15.24 4.72
C THR A 177 -9.78 -14.97 4.50
N ASP A 178 -10.62 -15.53 5.37
CA ASP A 178 -12.02 -15.17 5.46
C ASP A 178 -12.24 -13.94 6.35
N GLU A 179 -13.51 -13.59 6.57
CA GLU A 179 -13.95 -12.44 7.37
C GLU A 179 -13.49 -12.51 8.84
N TRP A 180 -13.08 -13.68 9.31
CA TRP A 180 -12.58 -13.94 10.67
C TRP A 180 -11.07 -14.18 10.71
N LEU A 181 -10.35 -13.82 9.64
CA LEU A 181 -8.90 -13.96 9.48
C LEU A 181 -8.41 -15.42 9.43
N ARG A 182 -9.32 -16.40 9.22
CA ARG A 182 -8.94 -17.80 9.03
C ARG A 182 -8.43 -18.00 7.63
N VAL A 183 -7.32 -18.70 7.48
CA VAL A 183 -6.72 -19.02 6.19
C VAL A 183 -7.64 -19.96 5.43
N LYS A 184 -8.07 -19.55 4.24
CA LYS A 184 -8.97 -20.37 3.41
C LYS A 184 -8.30 -21.69 3.05
N GLY A 185 -8.97 -22.79 3.39
CA GLY A 185 -8.44 -24.15 3.27
C GLY A 185 -7.95 -24.76 4.58
N SER A 186 -8.03 -24.03 5.70
CA SER A 186 -7.73 -24.52 7.04
C SER A 186 -8.71 -23.93 8.06
N GLU A 187 -9.11 -24.71 9.08
CA GLU A 187 -10.00 -24.24 10.14
C GLU A 187 -9.25 -23.65 11.35
N ASP A 188 -8.00 -24.09 11.57
CA ASP A 188 -7.22 -23.77 12.78
C ASP A 188 -6.06 -22.79 12.52
N VAL A 189 -5.88 -22.33 11.27
CA VAL A 189 -4.80 -21.41 10.90
C VAL A 189 -5.36 -20.03 10.63
N TYR A 190 -4.75 -19.01 11.24
CA TYR A 190 -5.12 -17.61 11.10
C TYR A 190 -3.93 -16.82 10.56
N ALA A 191 -4.18 -15.80 9.73
CA ALA A 191 -3.15 -14.95 9.17
C ALA A 191 -3.57 -13.47 9.16
N LEU A 192 -2.63 -12.59 9.46
CA LEU A 192 -2.87 -11.15 9.64
C LEU A 192 -1.63 -10.34 9.26
N GLY A 193 -1.83 -9.07 8.92
CA GLY A 193 -0.76 -8.19 8.44
C GLY A 193 -0.33 -8.47 7.01
N ASP A 194 0.91 -8.11 6.66
CA ASP A 194 1.40 -8.10 5.27
C ASP A 194 1.43 -9.45 4.56
N CYS A 195 1.35 -10.57 5.31
CA CYS A 195 1.34 -11.91 4.75
C CYS A 195 -0.04 -12.38 4.26
N ALA A 196 -1.10 -11.63 4.54
CA ALA A 196 -2.46 -12.03 4.30
C ALA A 196 -3.32 -10.92 3.69
N THR A 197 -4.39 -11.32 3.01
CA THR A 197 -5.45 -10.42 2.58
C THR A 197 -6.80 -11.08 2.82
N ILE A 198 -7.79 -10.27 3.19
CA ILE A 198 -9.14 -10.75 3.42
C ILE A 198 -9.81 -10.93 2.06
N ASP A 199 -10.05 -12.17 1.68
CA ASP A 199 -10.79 -12.52 0.47
C ASP A 199 -12.28 -12.60 0.81
N GLN A 200 -12.93 -11.44 0.86
CA GLN A 200 -14.36 -11.34 1.14
C GLN A 200 -15.18 -11.75 -0.08
N ARG A 201 -16.19 -12.59 0.13
CA ARG A 201 -17.18 -12.87 -0.92
C ARG A 201 -17.92 -11.59 -1.24
N LYS A 202 -18.04 -11.26 -2.53
CA LYS A 202 -18.89 -10.15 -2.97
C LYS A 202 -20.31 -10.41 -2.49
N VAL A 203 -20.88 -9.46 -1.75
CA VAL A 203 -22.27 -9.53 -1.27
C VAL A 203 -23.20 -9.95 -2.41
N MET A 204 -22.97 -9.40 -3.61
CA MET A 204 -23.71 -9.70 -4.84
C MET A 204 -23.80 -11.18 -5.21
N GLU A 205 -22.76 -11.96 -4.97
CA GLU A 205 -22.73 -13.40 -5.30
C GLU A 205 -23.58 -14.22 -4.31
N GLY A 206 -23.84 -13.68 -3.11
CA GLY A 206 -24.62 -14.30 -2.05
C GLY A 206 -26.06 -13.76 -1.90
N ILE A 207 -26.43 -12.67 -2.56
CA ILE A 207 -27.71 -11.98 -2.34
C ILE A 207 -28.91 -12.91 -2.45
N SER A 208 -28.97 -13.74 -3.49
CA SER A 208 -30.14 -14.61 -3.68
C SER A 208 -30.27 -15.67 -2.58
N ALA A 209 -29.14 -16.14 -2.04
CA ALA A 209 -29.15 -17.07 -0.92
C ALA A 209 -29.51 -16.38 0.41
N ILE A 210 -29.02 -15.15 0.62
CA ILE A 210 -29.35 -14.33 1.79
C ILE A 210 -30.84 -13.98 1.79
N PHE A 211 -31.37 -13.51 0.66
CA PHE A 211 -32.79 -13.18 0.50
C PHE A 211 -33.68 -14.40 0.76
N LYS A 212 -33.36 -15.56 0.17
CA LYS A 212 -34.11 -16.81 0.41
C LYS A 212 -34.03 -17.33 1.84
N ALA A 213 -32.92 -17.11 2.53
CA ALA A 213 -32.79 -17.51 3.92
C ALA A 213 -33.61 -16.59 4.85
N ALA A 214 -33.84 -15.36 4.42
CA ALA A 214 -34.58 -14.35 5.15
C ALA A 214 -36.09 -14.41 4.92
N ASP A 215 -36.50 -14.71 3.69
CA ASP A 215 -37.89 -14.93 3.26
C ASP A 215 -38.40 -16.27 3.83
N LYS A 216 -38.72 -16.27 5.13
CA LYS A 216 -39.10 -17.48 5.88
C LYS A 216 -40.42 -18.06 5.40
N ASP A 217 -41.32 -17.22 4.90
CA ASP A 217 -42.63 -17.61 4.41
C ASP A 217 -42.67 -17.91 2.90
N ASN A 218 -41.55 -17.69 2.19
CA ASN A 218 -41.42 -17.84 0.73
C ASN A 218 -42.43 -16.98 -0.04
N SER A 219 -42.80 -15.82 0.51
CA SER A 219 -43.71 -14.86 -0.11
C SER A 219 -43.08 -14.14 -1.32
N GLY A 220 -41.74 -14.16 -1.41
CA GLY A 220 -40.99 -13.38 -2.39
C GLY A 220 -40.76 -11.92 -1.97
N PHE A 221 -41.17 -11.55 -0.75
CA PHE A 221 -41.00 -10.24 -0.15
C PHE A 221 -40.41 -10.38 1.25
N LEU A 222 -39.57 -9.42 1.67
CA LEU A 222 -39.09 -9.31 3.03
C LEU A 222 -39.90 -8.26 3.76
N THR A 223 -40.45 -8.62 4.91
CA THR A 223 -41.01 -7.65 5.86
C THR A 223 -39.89 -6.76 6.44
N ILE A 224 -40.25 -5.61 7.03
CA ILE A 224 -39.27 -4.71 7.69
C ILE A 224 -38.45 -5.47 8.73
N GLN A 225 -39.08 -6.33 9.53
CA GLN A 225 -38.39 -7.10 10.57
C GLN A 225 -37.40 -8.11 9.98
N GLU A 226 -37.78 -8.84 8.92
CA GLU A 226 -36.87 -9.77 8.24
C GLU A 226 -35.74 -9.05 7.54
N PHE A 227 -36.01 -7.86 7.01
CA PHE A 227 -35.00 -7.01 6.41
C PHE A 227 -33.99 -6.50 7.47
N GLU A 228 -34.44 -6.04 8.62
CA GLU A 228 -33.57 -5.63 9.74
C GLU A 228 -32.68 -6.78 10.22
N ASP A 229 -33.25 -7.97 10.45
CA ASP A 229 -32.50 -9.16 10.89
C ASP A 229 -31.38 -9.53 9.87
N VAL A 230 -31.69 -9.44 8.57
CA VAL A 230 -30.71 -9.71 7.51
C VAL A 230 -29.60 -8.70 7.48
N ILE A 231 -29.97 -7.42 7.61
CA ILE A 231 -29.02 -6.33 7.58
C ILE A 231 -28.08 -6.41 8.78
N ASP A 232 -28.57 -6.74 9.98
CA ASP A 232 -27.73 -6.95 11.16
C ASP A 232 -26.72 -8.08 10.92
N ASN A 233 -27.15 -9.19 10.31
CA ASN A 233 -26.24 -10.27 9.93
C ASN A 233 -25.21 -9.83 8.87
N ILE A 234 -25.63 -9.02 7.90
CA ILE A 234 -24.73 -8.42 6.91
C ILE A 234 -23.75 -7.47 7.59
N LEU A 235 -24.15 -6.68 8.57
CA LEU A 235 -23.29 -5.75 9.30
C LEU A 235 -22.23 -6.48 10.14
N GLU A 236 -22.56 -7.63 10.72
CA GLU A 236 -21.58 -8.50 11.39
C GLU A 236 -20.54 -9.06 10.42
N ARG A 237 -21.00 -9.50 9.24
CA ARG A 237 -20.13 -10.13 8.22
C ARG A 237 -19.34 -9.13 7.39
N TYR A 238 -19.90 -7.94 7.19
CA TYR A 238 -19.35 -6.85 6.38
C TYR A 238 -19.34 -5.53 7.18
N PRO A 239 -18.45 -5.40 8.19
CA PRO A 239 -18.40 -4.21 9.05
C PRO A 239 -18.24 -2.88 8.28
N GLN A 240 -17.64 -2.92 7.10
CA GLN A 240 -17.48 -1.75 6.23
C GLN A 240 -18.80 -1.15 5.76
N VAL A 241 -19.88 -1.93 5.69
CA VAL A 241 -21.23 -1.43 5.34
C VAL A 241 -21.67 -0.38 6.37
N LYS A 242 -21.32 -0.56 7.66
CA LYS A 242 -21.60 0.41 8.72
C LYS A 242 -20.93 1.76 8.47
N HIS A 243 -19.70 1.75 7.95
CA HIS A 243 -18.97 2.98 7.61
C HIS A 243 -19.62 3.71 6.43
N TYR A 244 -20.12 2.96 5.45
CA TYR A 244 -20.88 3.52 4.33
C TYR A 244 -22.20 4.17 4.75
N LEU A 245 -22.99 3.49 5.60
CA LEU A 245 -24.26 4.04 6.10
C LEU A 245 -24.05 5.38 6.82
N ARG A 246 -22.99 5.46 7.64
CA ARG A 246 -22.59 6.71 8.32
C ARG A 246 -22.19 7.81 7.35
N SER A 247 -21.40 7.52 6.32
CA SER A 247 -20.96 8.54 5.35
C SER A 247 -22.12 9.12 4.54
N LYS A 248 -23.17 8.33 4.29
CA LYS A 248 -24.42 8.74 3.64
C LYS A 248 -25.43 9.43 4.56
N HIS A 249 -25.10 9.66 5.83
CA HIS A 249 -25.99 10.29 6.82
C HIS A 249 -27.31 9.53 7.02
N LEU A 250 -27.34 8.24 6.71
CA LEU A 250 -28.46 7.37 7.03
C LEU A 250 -28.38 7.06 8.52
N ARG A 251 -29.43 7.43 9.26
CA ARG A 251 -29.46 7.26 10.73
C ARG A 251 -29.76 5.82 11.09
N ASP A 252 -30.55 5.17 10.24
CA ASP A 252 -31.00 3.81 10.39
C ASP A 252 -31.09 3.13 9.02
N VAL A 253 -30.98 1.82 8.98
CA VAL A 253 -31.03 1.02 7.75
C VAL A 253 -32.45 0.99 7.17
N THR A 254 -33.46 1.27 7.99
CA THR A 254 -34.84 1.57 7.58
C THR A 254 -34.96 2.83 6.72
N ASP A 255 -33.99 3.76 6.74
CA ASP A 255 -33.94 4.89 5.82
C ASP A 255 -33.69 4.44 4.37
N LEU A 256 -33.12 3.25 4.17
CA LEU A 256 -32.98 2.65 2.84
C LEU A 256 -34.33 2.21 2.27
N LEU A 257 -35.33 1.93 3.12
CA LEU A 257 -36.66 1.48 2.71
C LEU A 257 -37.56 2.60 2.22
N LYS A 258 -37.06 3.85 2.17
CA LYS A 258 -37.82 5.00 1.67
C LYS A 258 -37.84 5.01 0.15
N ASP A 259 -39.03 5.22 -0.43
CA ASP A 259 -39.17 5.48 -1.86
C ASP A 259 -38.57 6.85 -2.26
N PRO A 260 -38.45 7.17 -3.56
CA PRO A 260 -37.93 8.47 -4.01
C PRO A 260 -38.74 9.69 -3.53
N GLU A 261 -39.96 9.47 -3.06
CA GLU A 261 -40.89 10.47 -2.53
C GLU A 261 -40.81 10.59 -1.00
N GLY A 262 -40.04 9.71 -0.34
CA GLY A 262 -39.79 9.68 1.10
C GLY A 262 -40.73 8.79 1.91
N ASN A 263 -41.62 8.01 1.28
CA ASN A 263 -42.55 7.12 1.97
C ASN A 263 -41.87 5.79 2.31
N HIS A 264 -42.18 5.25 3.48
CA HIS A 264 -41.70 3.93 3.90
C HIS A 264 -42.37 2.82 3.09
N ARG A 265 -41.58 1.91 2.53
CA ARG A 265 -42.08 0.64 1.99
C ARG A 265 -42.24 -0.36 3.13
N ASP A 266 -43.40 -0.98 3.19
CA ASP A 266 -43.71 -2.01 4.20
C ASP A 266 -43.04 -3.36 3.87
N GLU A 267 -42.68 -3.58 2.60
CA GLU A 267 -42.11 -4.82 2.09
C GLU A 267 -41.05 -4.56 1.00
N VAL A 268 -40.08 -5.47 0.88
CA VAL A 268 -38.97 -5.39 -0.09
C VAL A 268 -38.87 -6.66 -0.93
N ASP A 269 -38.92 -6.52 -2.25
CA ASP A 269 -38.67 -7.62 -3.18
C ASP A 269 -37.17 -7.84 -3.44
N ILE A 270 -36.83 -8.93 -4.11
CA ILE A 270 -35.43 -9.28 -4.37
C ILE A 270 -34.67 -8.24 -5.21
N GLU A 271 -35.35 -7.54 -6.12
CA GLU A 271 -34.74 -6.49 -6.95
C GLU A 271 -34.49 -5.22 -6.12
N GLY A 272 -35.42 -4.82 -5.25
CA GLY A 272 -35.19 -3.77 -4.26
C GLY A 272 -34.01 -4.12 -3.36
N PHE A 273 -33.99 -5.34 -2.81
CA PHE A 273 -32.90 -5.84 -1.97
C PHE A 273 -31.53 -5.82 -2.68
N LYS A 274 -31.49 -6.19 -3.97
CA LYS A 274 -30.28 -6.10 -4.81
C LYS A 274 -29.80 -4.67 -4.98
N ILE A 275 -30.70 -3.73 -5.26
CA ILE A 275 -30.34 -2.31 -5.43
C ILE A 275 -29.73 -1.76 -4.15
N PHE A 276 -30.27 -2.12 -2.98
CA PHE A 276 -29.73 -1.72 -1.68
C PHE A 276 -28.31 -2.26 -1.43
N THR A 277 -28.09 -3.53 -1.73
CA THR A 277 -26.77 -4.16 -1.57
C THR A 277 -25.77 -3.73 -2.66
N LEU A 278 -26.23 -3.34 -3.85
CA LEU A 278 -25.43 -2.69 -4.90
C LEU A 278 -24.93 -1.31 -4.45
N LEU A 279 -25.80 -0.49 -3.83
CA LEU A 279 -25.41 0.81 -3.29
C LEU A 279 -24.33 0.68 -2.22
N CYS A 280 -24.43 -0.34 -1.36
CA CYS A 280 -23.43 -0.65 -0.36
C CYS A 280 -22.12 -1.18 -0.98
N SER A 281 -22.18 -2.04 -2.01
CA SER A 281 -20.99 -2.69 -2.60
C SER A 281 -20.21 -1.83 -3.62
N LEU A 282 -20.89 -0.97 -4.39
CA LEU A 282 -20.23 -0.05 -5.35
C LEU A 282 -19.41 1.05 -4.69
N SER A 283 -19.66 1.32 -3.42
CA SER A 283 -19.01 2.41 -2.68
C SER A 283 -17.75 1.95 -1.91
N ILE A 284 -17.34 0.69 -2.09
CA ILE A 284 -16.22 0.04 -1.37
C ILE A 284 -15.05 -0.28 -2.34
N GLN A 285 -15.14 0.08 -3.63
CA GLN A 285 -14.08 -0.15 -4.62
C GLN A 285 -13.11 1.03 -4.84
N TRP A 286 -13.02 1.97 -3.90
CA TRP A 286 -12.01 3.03 -3.91
C TRP A 286 -11.26 3.08 -2.59
#